data_AF-A0A841PQ06-F1
#
_entry.id   AF-A0A841PQ06-F1
#
_cell.length_a   1.000
_cell.length_b   1.000
_cell.length_c   1.000
_cell.angle_alpha   90.00
_cell.angle_beta   90.00
_cell.angle_gamma   90.00
#
_symmetry.space_group_name_H-M   'P 1'
#
loop_
_entity.id
_entity.type
_entity.pdbx_description
1 polymer ?
#
loop_
_entity_poly.entity_id
_entity_poly.type
_entity_poly.pdbx_seq_one_letter_code
_entity_poly.pdbx_strand_id
1 'polypeptide(L)'
;MASGWTNYFACMISQASCLCYTVLLGSNAVDLGRHVRFESRLGALFLGAVMLAGCTTLSEGEFNNAQAVLSGSPAIKAKVIRECISDQAKLPLAERKTIAEVVNISLERLPATTCNRLWNAVARGRITYADYRNLSSPSADSSKVIKILQGR
;
A
#
# COMPACT_ATOMS: atom_id res chain seq x y z
N MET A 1 -9.63 8.34 -16.39
CA MET A 1 -8.31 7.65 -16.33
C MET A 1 -7.53 7.91 -15.03
N ALA A 2 -7.96 8.82 -14.13
CA ALA A 2 -7.26 9.13 -12.88
C ALA A 2 -7.56 8.19 -11.68
N SER A 3 -8.54 7.28 -11.79
CA SER A 3 -9.02 6.45 -10.68
C SER A 3 -8.21 5.17 -10.41
N GLY A 4 -7.43 4.69 -11.38
CA GLY A 4 -6.58 3.50 -11.17
C GLY A 4 -5.42 3.78 -10.21
N TRP A 5 -4.85 4.98 -10.30
CA TRP A 5 -3.66 5.37 -9.57
C TRP A 5 -3.92 5.68 -8.09
N THR A 6 -5.01 6.36 -7.77
CA THR A 6 -5.38 6.68 -6.38
C THR A 6 -5.65 5.42 -5.56
N ASN A 7 -6.42 4.48 -6.14
CA ASN A 7 -6.62 3.15 -5.58
C ASN A 7 -5.31 2.37 -5.44
N TYR A 8 -4.39 2.50 -6.39
CA TYR A 8 -3.09 1.86 -6.35
C TYR A 8 -2.22 2.36 -5.19
N PHE A 9 -2.15 3.68 -4.97
CA PHE A 9 -1.40 4.27 -3.86
C PHE A 9 -2.02 3.98 -2.51
N ALA A 10 -3.35 4.06 -2.41
CA ALA A 10 -4.07 3.66 -1.21
C ALA A 10 -3.80 2.17 -0.90
N CYS A 11 -3.79 1.30 -1.91
CA CYS A 11 -3.49 -0.11 -1.78
C CYS A 11 -2.02 -0.36 -1.42
N MET A 12 -1.06 0.38 -1.97
CA MET A 12 0.36 0.27 -1.63
C MET A 12 0.65 0.68 -0.18
N ILE A 13 0.04 1.78 0.28
CA ILE A 13 0.12 2.21 1.68
C ILE A 13 -0.60 1.19 2.57
N SER A 14 -1.77 0.69 2.17
CA SER A 14 -2.56 -0.30 2.91
C SER A 14 -1.86 -1.67 3.02
N GLN A 15 -1.27 -2.21 1.94
CA GLN A 15 -0.54 -3.49 1.97
C GLN A 15 0.71 -3.42 2.85
N ALA A 16 1.49 -2.35 2.76
CA ALA A 16 2.60 -2.12 3.67
C ALA A 16 2.15 -1.96 5.13
N SER A 17 0.93 -1.49 5.34
CA SER A 17 0.33 -1.37 6.67
C SER A 17 -0.16 -2.72 7.21
N CYS A 18 -0.71 -3.61 6.37
CA CYS A 18 -0.98 -5.00 6.75
C CYS A 18 0.30 -5.71 7.22
N LEU A 19 1.41 -5.47 6.53
CA LEU A 19 2.73 -5.96 6.93
C LEU A 19 3.23 -5.31 8.23
N CYS A 20 3.00 -4.01 8.43
CA CYS A 20 3.34 -3.31 9.67
C CYS A 20 2.52 -3.83 10.85
N TYR A 21 1.23 -4.13 10.64
CA TYR A 21 0.35 -4.76 11.61
C TYR A 21 0.84 -6.17 11.98
N THR A 22 1.33 -6.93 10.99
CA THR A 22 1.92 -8.27 11.20
C THR A 22 3.26 -8.21 11.95
N VAL A 23 4.01 -7.11 11.81
CA VAL A 23 5.29 -6.90 12.50
C VAL A 23 5.10 -6.35 13.92
N LEU A 24 4.08 -5.50 14.16
CA LEU A 24 3.77 -4.93 15.48
C LEU A 24 3.00 -5.90 16.39
N LEU A 25 2.13 -6.74 15.82
CA LEU A 25 1.55 -7.89 16.51
C LEU A 25 2.48 -9.08 16.32
N GLY A 26 3.56 -9.12 17.11
CA GLY A 26 4.49 -10.24 17.12
C GLY A 26 3.73 -11.58 17.12
N SER A 27 3.95 -12.36 16.05
CA SER A 27 3.48 -13.73 15.87
C SER A 27 1.95 -13.90 15.98
N ASN A 28 1.24 -13.92 14.85
CA ASN A 28 0.05 -14.78 14.54
C ASN A 28 -0.86 -14.17 13.45
N ALA A 29 -0.30 -13.77 12.30
CA ALA A 29 -1.12 -13.47 11.11
C ALA A 29 -0.46 -13.99 9.83
N VAL A 30 -0.02 -15.25 9.87
CA VAL A 30 0.18 -16.06 8.67
C VAL A 30 -0.80 -17.22 8.76
N ASP A 31 -2.10 -16.93 8.75
CA ASP A 31 -3.09 -17.98 8.49
C ASP A 31 -4.34 -17.43 7.81
N LEU A 32 -4.18 -17.05 6.54
CA LEU A 32 -5.31 -16.96 5.64
C LEU A 32 -4.93 -17.56 4.27
N GLY A 33 -4.32 -18.75 4.30
CA GLY A 33 -3.80 -19.34 3.06
C GLY A 33 -3.56 -20.83 3.04
N ARG A 34 -3.77 -21.62 4.11
CA ARG A 34 -3.48 -23.06 4.02
C ARG A 34 -4.19 -23.91 5.07
N HIS A 35 -5.42 -24.31 4.76
CA HIS A 35 -5.99 -25.67 4.96
C HIS A 35 -7.51 -25.60 5.08
N VAL A 36 -8.20 -25.55 3.94
CA VAL A 36 -9.58 -26.03 3.84
C VAL A 36 -9.57 -27.23 2.91
N ARG A 37 -9.18 -28.39 3.47
CA ARG A 37 -9.53 -29.69 2.90
C ARG A 37 -11.00 -29.91 3.24
N PHE A 38 -11.88 -29.32 2.44
CA PHE A 38 -13.32 -29.44 2.61
C PHE A 38 -13.80 -30.57 1.69
N GLU A 39 -14.11 -31.71 2.29
CA GLU A 39 -14.68 -32.86 1.61
C GLU A 39 -15.95 -32.45 0.87
N SER A 40 -16.03 -32.94 -0.37
CA SER A 40 -16.75 -32.31 -1.46
C SER A 40 -18.19 -32.78 -1.58
N ARG A 41 -19.04 -32.55 -0.58
CA ARG A 41 -20.49 -32.76 -0.71
C ARG A 41 -21.24 -31.75 0.15
N LEU A 42 -22.03 -30.87 -0.50
CA LEU A 42 -22.89 -29.81 0.09
C LEU A 42 -22.16 -28.47 0.36
N GLY A 43 -22.04 -27.61 -0.66
CA GLY A 43 -21.47 -26.27 -0.45
C GLY A 43 -21.68 -25.25 -1.57
N ALA A 44 -22.65 -25.45 -2.47
CA ALA A 44 -22.85 -24.59 -3.63
C ALA A 44 -23.50 -23.22 -3.33
N LEU A 45 -23.76 -22.89 -2.06
CA LEU A 45 -24.47 -21.65 -1.66
C LEU A 45 -23.59 -20.59 -0.98
N PHE A 46 -22.29 -20.83 -0.78
CA PHE A 46 -21.38 -19.87 -0.12
C PHE A 46 -20.26 -19.33 -1.03
N LEU A 47 -20.43 -19.35 -2.36
CA LEU A 47 -19.40 -18.87 -3.31
C LEU A 47 -19.46 -17.36 -3.59
N GLY A 48 -20.44 -16.63 -3.06
CA GLY A 48 -20.66 -15.21 -3.42
C GLY A 48 -20.00 -14.16 -2.50
N ALA A 49 -19.62 -14.51 -1.27
CA ALA A 49 -19.37 -13.49 -0.23
C ALA A 49 -17.89 -13.13 0.02
N VAL A 50 -16.93 -13.77 -0.64
CA VAL A 50 -15.48 -13.58 -0.32
C VAL A 50 -14.78 -12.57 -1.24
N MET A 51 -15.47 -12.01 -2.24
CA MET A 51 -14.85 -11.09 -3.22
C MET A 51 -14.83 -9.60 -2.83
N LEU A 52 -15.24 -9.24 -1.61
CA LEU A 52 -15.06 -7.88 -1.06
C LEU A 52 -14.19 -7.85 0.18
N ALA A 53 -13.04 -8.53 0.16
CA ALA A 53 -11.91 -8.06 0.97
C ALA A 53 -11.44 -6.72 0.39
N GLY A 54 -12.25 -5.67 0.59
CA GLY A 54 -11.87 -4.30 0.27
C GLY A 54 -10.65 -3.94 1.12
N CYS A 55 -9.69 -3.25 0.51
CA CYS A 55 -8.58 -2.64 1.24
C CYS A 55 -9.20 -1.76 2.33
N THR A 56 -9.09 -2.16 3.60
CA THR A 56 -9.55 -1.34 4.70
C THR A 56 -8.64 -0.12 4.77
N THR A 57 -9.25 1.08 4.75
CA THR A 57 -8.52 2.30 5.06
C THR A 57 -8.15 2.29 6.53
N LEU A 58 -6.88 2.58 6.85
CA LEU A 58 -6.45 2.73 8.24
C LEU A 58 -7.29 3.78 8.96
N SER A 59 -7.49 3.57 10.26
CA SER A 59 -7.91 4.64 11.16
C SER A 59 -6.77 5.66 11.35
N GLU A 60 -7.12 6.84 11.86
CA GLU A 60 -6.15 7.90 12.12
C GLU A 60 -5.07 7.47 13.13
N GLY A 61 -5.49 6.78 14.21
CA GLY A 61 -4.58 6.26 15.22
C GLY A 61 -3.58 5.24 14.65
N GLU A 62 -4.05 4.33 13.81
CA GLU A 62 -3.17 3.34 13.15
C GLU A 62 -2.18 4.00 12.19
N PHE A 63 -2.62 5.00 11.42
CA PHE A 63 -1.74 5.75 10.53
C PHE A 63 -0.67 6.50 11.31
N ASN A 64 -1.04 7.19 12.38
CA ASN A 64 -0.12 7.96 13.21
C ASN A 64 0.89 7.03 13.92
N ASN A 65 0.44 5.87 14.40
CA ASN A 65 1.33 4.85 14.97
C ASN A 65 2.32 4.31 13.92
N ALA A 66 1.84 3.97 12.72
CA ALA A 66 2.71 3.50 11.63
C ALA A 66 3.73 4.58 11.23
N GLN A 67 3.30 5.84 11.14
CA GLN A 67 4.20 6.97 10.89
C GLN A 67 5.27 7.11 11.99
N ALA A 68 4.88 7.02 13.26
CA ALA A 68 5.80 7.10 14.39
C ALA A 68 6.83 5.96 14.36
N VAL A 69 6.40 4.73 14.05
CA VAL A 69 7.26 3.56 13.91
C VAL A 69 8.24 3.74 12.74
N LEU A 70 7.77 4.20 11.59
CA LEU A 70 8.61 4.45 10.40
C LEU A 70 9.61 5.59 10.63
N SER A 71 9.25 6.57 11.43
CA SER A 71 10.13 7.68 11.83
C SER A 71 11.18 7.22 12.84
N GLY A 72 10.77 6.45 13.85
CA GLY A 72 11.62 6.01 14.96
C GLY A 72 12.51 4.80 14.67
N SER A 73 12.17 3.96 13.69
CA SER A 73 12.92 2.73 13.38
C SER A 73 13.41 2.70 11.92
N PRO A 74 14.69 3.06 11.68
CA PRO A 74 15.30 2.96 10.36
C PRO A 74 15.27 1.55 9.76
N ALA A 75 15.39 0.52 10.60
CA ALA A 75 15.37 -0.88 10.18
C ALA A 75 13.98 -1.30 9.66
N ILE A 76 12.90 -0.92 10.36
CA ILE A 76 11.53 -1.20 9.92
C ILE A 76 11.24 -0.43 8.63
N LYS A 77 11.62 0.85 8.54
CA LYS A 77 11.47 1.64 7.32
C LYS A 77 12.18 0.99 6.13
N ALA A 78 13.42 0.50 6.31
CA ALA A 78 14.15 -0.20 5.27
C ALA A 78 13.48 -1.52 4.84
N LYS A 79 12.86 -2.26 5.78
CA LYS A 79 12.06 -3.45 5.46
C LYS A 79 10.84 -3.10 4.61
N VAL A 80 10.06 -2.11 5.04
CA VAL A 80 8.86 -1.65 4.32
C VAL A 80 9.21 -1.15 2.91
N ILE A 81 10.30 -0.40 2.75
CA ILE A 81 10.76 0.06 1.43
C ILE A 81 11.13 -1.14 0.54
N ARG A 82 11.86 -2.15 1.05
CA ARG A 82 12.23 -3.33 0.27
C ARG A 82 11.01 -4.13 -0.19
N GLU A 83 10.02 -4.32 0.69
CA GLU A 83 8.78 -5.00 0.37
C GLU A 83 8.01 -4.25 -0.72
N CYS A 84 7.85 -2.93 -0.56
CA CYS A 84 7.27 -2.06 -1.57
C CYS A 84 7.95 -2.21 -2.94
N ILE A 85 9.29 -2.21 -2.98
CA ILE A 85 10.05 -2.39 -4.23
C ILE A 85 9.75 -3.75 -4.88
N SER A 86 9.72 -4.82 -4.08
CA SER A 86 9.38 -6.16 -4.55
C SER A 86 7.98 -6.19 -5.16
N ASP A 87 6.99 -5.56 -4.52
CA ASP A 87 5.62 -5.61 -4.98
C ASP A 87 5.39 -4.71 -6.21
N GLN A 88 6.04 -3.55 -6.27
CA GLN A 88 6.12 -2.72 -7.48
C GLN A 88 6.72 -3.49 -8.66
N ALA A 89 7.75 -4.31 -8.42
CA ALA A 89 8.42 -5.05 -9.48
C ALA A 89 7.54 -6.17 -10.08
N LYS A 90 6.60 -6.72 -9.29
CA LYS A 90 5.66 -7.76 -9.72
C LYS A 90 4.49 -7.23 -10.56
N LEU A 91 4.30 -5.91 -10.62
CA LEU A 91 3.22 -5.32 -11.40
C LEU A 91 3.36 -5.59 -12.90
N PRO A 92 2.23 -5.72 -13.61
CA PRO A 92 2.22 -5.74 -15.07
C PRO A 92 2.93 -4.52 -15.66
N LEU A 93 3.64 -4.72 -16.77
CA LEU A 93 4.37 -3.65 -17.46
C LEU A 93 3.46 -2.47 -17.84
N ALA A 94 2.21 -2.74 -18.25
CA ALA A 94 1.24 -1.71 -18.60
C ALA A 94 0.94 -0.78 -17.41
N GLU A 95 0.77 -1.35 -16.22
CA GLU A 95 0.52 -0.58 -15.00
C GLU A 95 1.77 0.21 -14.60
N ARG A 96 2.95 -0.40 -14.67
CA ARG A 96 4.22 0.30 -14.42
C ARG A 96 4.46 1.46 -15.38
N LYS A 97 4.03 1.37 -16.65
CA LYS A 97 4.11 2.47 -17.63
C LYS A 97 3.23 3.64 -17.24
N THR A 98 1.95 3.38 -16.96
CA THR A 98 1.04 4.40 -16.43
C THR A 98 1.61 5.03 -15.18
N ILE A 99 2.23 4.23 -14.31
CA ILE A 99 2.88 4.74 -13.11
C ILE A 99 4.07 5.65 -13.44
N ALA A 100 5.01 5.18 -14.24
CA ALA A 100 6.16 5.95 -14.70
C ALA A 100 5.79 7.32 -15.28
N GLU A 101 4.70 7.41 -16.05
CA GLU A 101 4.21 8.66 -16.63
C GLU A 101 3.70 9.65 -15.57
N VAL A 102 2.89 9.19 -14.61
CA VAL A 102 2.32 10.06 -13.57
C VAL A 102 3.40 10.59 -12.63
N VAL A 103 4.36 9.75 -12.21
CA VAL A 103 5.47 10.19 -11.35
C VAL A 103 6.66 10.77 -12.09
N ASN A 104 6.65 10.75 -13.42
CA ASN A 104 7.74 11.23 -14.26
C ASN A 104 9.09 10.56 -13.91
N ILE A 105 9.10 9.22 -13.86
CA ILE A 105 10.29 8.40 -13.55
C ILE A 105 10.43 7.30 -14.60
N SER A 106 11.67 6.99 -15.03
CA SER A 106 11.95 5.84 -15.90
C SER A 106 11.48 4.51 -15.29
N LEU A 107 10.92 3.62 -16.10
CA LEU A 107 10.42 2.29 -15.68
C LEU A 107 11.40 1.46 -14.83
N GLU A 108 12.70 1.56 -15.11
CA GLU A 108 13.77 0.84 -14.41
C GLU A 108 13.91 1.32 -12.96
N ARG A 109 13.89 2.64 -12.77
CA ARG A 109 14.05 3.28 -11.45
C ARG A 109 12.74 3.40 -10.68
N LEU A 110 11.61 3.12 -11.32
CA LEU A 110 10.29 3.35 -10.78
C LEU A 110 10.06 2.65 -9.42
N PRO A 111 10.31 1.32 -9.26
CA PRO A 111 10.09 0.64 -7.98
C PRO A 111 10.87 1.29 -6.83
N ALA A 112 12.18 1.45 -7.02
CA ALA A 112 13.06 2.00 -5.99
C ALA A 112 12.75 3.46 -5.67
N THR A 113 12.59 4.30 -6.69
CA THR A 113 12.46 5.75 -6.49
C THR A 113 11.11 6.09 -5.86
N THR A 114 10.03 5.49 -6.35
CA THR A 114 8.67 5.75 -5.84
C THR A 114 8.52 5.29 -4.39
N CYS A 115 8.95 4.07 -4.07
CA CYS A 115 8.88 3.54 -2.71
C CYS A 115 9.72 4.36 -1.73
N ASN A 116 10.95 4.75 -2.12
CA ASN A 116 11.78 5.59 -1.26
C ASN A 116 11.15 6.97 -1.02
N ARG A 117 10.60 7.62 -2.05
CA ARG A 117 9.96 8.92 -1.90
C ARG A 117 8.73 8.85 -1.01
N LEU A 118 7.87 7.86 -1.24
CA LEU A 118 6.63 7.67 -0.48
C LEU A 118 6.93 7.46 1.02
N TRP A 119 7.72 6.44 1.36
CA TRP A 119 7.92 6.05 2.76
C TRP A 119 8.79 7.05 3.54
N ASN A 120 9.71 7.75 2.87
CA ASN A 120 10.40 8.87 3.52
C ASN A 120 9.47 10.06 3.75
N ALA A 121 8.51 10.31 2.87
CA ALA A 121 7.54 11.39 3.07
C ALA A 121 6.56 11.07 4.21
N VAL A 122 6.10 9.82 4.31
CA VAL A 122 5.29 9.35 5.45
C VAL A 122 6.08 9.50 6.75
N ALA A 123 7.31 8.95 6.82
CA ALA A 123 8.13 9.01 8.02
C ALA A 123 8.46 10.44 8.49
N ARG A 124 8.60 11.39 7.55
CA ARG A 124 8.88 12.81 7.84
C ARG A 124 7.61 13.64 8.09
N GLY A 125 6.42 13.05 8.11
CA GLY A 125 5.17 13.78 8.30
C GLY A 125 4.74 14.64 7.10
N ARG A 126 5.38 14.50 5.93
CA ARG A 126 4.99 15.23 4.71
C ARG A 126 3.67 14.71 4.12
N ILE A 127 3.34 13.45 4.39
CA ILE A 127 2.05 12.82 4.08
C ILE A 127 1.33 12.59 5.41
N THR A 128 0.17 13.22 5.58
CA THR A 128 -0.67 13.12 6.78
C THR A 128 -1.80 12.11 6.61
N TYR A 129 -2.54 11.83 7.68
CA TYR A 129 -3.74 10.99 7.60
C TYR A 129 -4.79 11.57 6.64
N ALA A 130 -4.96 12.90 6.62
CA ALA A 130 -5.86 13.57 5.68
C ALA A 130 -5.43 13.33 4.22
N ASP A 131 -4.13 13.42 3.92
CA ASP A 131 -3.61 13.11 2.58
C ASP A 131 -3.87 11.65 2.22
N TYR A 132 -3.64 10.72 3.16
CA TYR A 132 -3.93 9.30 2.99
C TYR A 132 -5.41 9.02 2.71
N ARG A 133 -6.31 9.66 3.47
CA ARG A 133 -7.76 9.56 3.26
C ARG A 133 -8.17 10.13 1.90
N ASN A 134 -7.57 11.23 1.48
CA ASN A 134 -7.83 11.84 0.18
C ASN A 134 -7.41 10.92 -0.98
N LEU A 135 -6.35 10.13 -0.83
CA LEU A 135 -5.98 9.12 -1.84
C LEU A 135 -7.04 8.03 -2.03
N SER A 136 -7.83 7.72 -1.00
CA SER A 136 -8.93 6.75 -1.10
C SER A 136 -10.23 7.35 -1.66
N SER A 137 -10.31 8.68 -1.77
CA SER A 137 -11.49 9.38 -2.26
C SER A 137 -11.31 9.80 -3.71
N PRO A 138 -12.17 9.36 -4.65
CA PRO A 138 -12.04 9.69 -6.07
C PRO A 138 -12.26 11.18 -6.38
N SER A 139 -12.84 11.95 -5.45
CA SER A 139 -13.12 13.39 -5.60
C SER A 139 -12.15 14.28 -4.84
N ALA A 140 -11.22 13.73 -4.08
CA ALA A 140 -10.33 14.51 -3.24
C ALA A 140 -9.01 14.88 -3.94
N ASP A 141 -8.44 16.03 -3.57
CA ASP A 141 -7.18 16.50 -4.13
C ASP A 141 -5.99 15.64 -3.63
N SER A 142 -5.40 14.88 -4.55
CA SER A 142 -4.21 14.06 -4.32
C SER A 142 -2.93 14.70 -4.86
N SER A 143 -3.00 15.95 -5.34
CA SER A 143 -1.89 16.64 -6.03
C SER A 143 -0.67 16.80 -5.14
N LYS A 144 -0.84 16.97 -3.83
CA LYS A 144 0.26 17.07 -2.87
C LYS A 144 1.11 15.80 -2.85
N VAL A 145 0.47 14.63 -2.79
CA VAL A 145 1.18 13.34 -2.78
C VAL A 145 1.87 13.09 -4.12
N ILE A 146 1.20 13.42 -5.23
CA ILE A 146 1.80 13.28 -6.57
C ILE A 146 3.07 14.12 -6.70
N LYS A 147 3.05 15.39 -6.24
CA LYS A 147 4.24 16.27 -6.25
C LYS A 147 5.39 15.68 -5.44
N ILE A 148 5.10 15.17 -4.24
CA ILE A 148 6.11 14.48 -3.41
C ILE A 148 6.75 13.31 -4.16
N LEU A 149 5.94 12.50 -4.84
CA LEU A 149 6.44 11.35 -5.59
C LEU A 149 7.18 11.74 -6.87
N GLN A 150 6.84 12.87 -7.49
CA GLN A 150 7.61 13.49 -8.56
C GLN A 150 8.92 14.12 -8.06
N GLY A 151 9.08 14.29 -6.75
CA GLY A 151 10.24 14.92 -6.13
C GLY A 151 10.19 16.45 -6.12
N ARG A 152 8.98 17.02 -6.16
CA ARG A 152 8.69 18.46 -6.13
C ARG A 152 7.97 18.88 -4.86
#